data_AF-A0A127MCT0-F1
#
_entry.id   AF-A0A127MCT0-F1
#
_cell.length_a   1.000
_cell.length_b   1.000
_cell.length_c   1.000
_cell.angle_alpha   90.00
_cell.angle_beta   90.00
_cell.angle_gamma   90.00
#
_symmetry.space_group_name_H-M   'P 1'
#
loop_
_entity.id
_entity.type
_entity.pdbx_description
1 polymer ?
#
loop_
_entity_poly.entity_id
_entity_poly.type
_entity_poly.pdbx_seq_one_letter_code
_entity_poly.pdbx_strand_id
1 'polypeptide(L)'
;MLNQRIEAARPIAKKIHEVEKSLNLTMVQMGELMSSIAAARLASGTRFSLTAGMDASEKLIAAAAQTARCYREVVEAHAHLAEDREDAGLRAVSWGDGLECPPVQAELSEPEAVYPRAVPSA
;
A
#
# COMPACT_ATOMS: atom_id res chain seq x y z
N MET A 1 -16.21 10.58 21.82
CA MET A 1 -17.17 9.95 20.87
C MET A 1 -16.44 9.02 19.90
N LEU A 2 -17.08 7.97 19.35
CA LEU A 2 -16.46 7.05 18.37
C LEU A 2 -15.91 7.78 17.14
N ASN A 3 -16.71 8.66 16.54
CA ASN A 3 -16.31 9.41 15.34
C ASN A 3 -15.03 10.25 15.57
N GLN A 4 -14.90 10.90 16.73
CA GLN A 4 -13.69 11.68 17.07
C GLN A 4 -12.44 10.79 17.13
N ARG A 5 -12.57 9.56 17.65
CA ARG A 5 -11.47 8.60 17.72
C ARG A 5 -11.09 8.08 16.33
N ILE A 6 -12.07 7.82 15.47
CA ILE A 6 -11.84 7.44 14.07
C ILE A 6 -11.13 8.56 13.31
N GLU A 7 -11.58 9.81 13.45
CA GLU A 7 -10.95 10.96 12.80
C GLU A 7 -9.51 11.17 13.28
N ALA A 8 -9.22 10.93 14.57
CA ALA A 8 -7.88 10.99 15.11
C ALA A 8 -6.97 9.84 14.62
N ALA A 9 -7.51 8.63 14.43
CA ALA A 9 -6.75 7.46 14.01
C ALA A 9 -6.49 7.39 12.50
N ARG A 10 -7.40 7.93 11.67
CA ARG A 10 -7.27 7.93 10.21
C ARG A 10 -5.93 8.48 9.68
N PRO A 11 -5.39 9.62 10.15
CA PRO A 11 -4.09 10.10 9.68
C PRO A 11 -2.94 9.16 10.07
N ILE A 12 -3.03 8.48 11.22
CA ILE A 12 -2.01 7.51 11.67
C ILE A 12 -1.96 6.32 10.70
N ALA A 13 -3.13 5.71 10.42
CA ALA A 13 -3.25 4.61 9.48
C ALA A 13 -2.79 4.99 8.06
N LYS A 14 -3.07 6.22 7.62
CA LYS A 14 -2.56 6.72 6.34
C LYS A 14 -1.03 6.84 6.36
N LYS A 15 -0.46 7.41 7.42
CA LYS A 15 0.98 7.69 7.50
C LYS A 15 1.83 6.44 7.62
N ILE A 16 1.41 5.43 8.37
CA ILE A 16 2.18 4.18 8.46
C ILE A 16 2.33 3.52 7.08
N HIS A 17 1.25 3.50 6.29
CA HIS A 17 1.28 2.96 4.94
C HIS A 17 2.13 3.80 3.96
N GLU A 18 2.08 5.14 4.09
CA GLU A 18 2.96 6.02 3.31
C GLU A 18 4.45 5.76 3.64
N VAL A 19 4.78 5.50 4.91
CA VAL A 19 6.15 5.15 5.33
C VAL A 19 6.58 3.81 4.72
N GLU A 20 5.77 2.75 4.85
CA GLU A 20 6.03 1.44 4.24
C GLU A 20 6.30 1.54 2.73
N LYS A 21 5.46 2.31 2.03
CA LYS A 21 5.60 2.55 0.59
C LYS A 21 6.89 3.31 0.27
N SER A 22 7.22 4.33 1.06
CA SER A 22 8.40 5.16 0.85
C SER A 22 9.69 4.34 1.00
N LEU A 23 9.79 3.46 1.99
CA LEU A 23 10.95 2.59 2.19
C LEU A 23 11.17 1.64 1.01
N ASN A 24 10.10 1.04 0.49
CA ASN A 24 10.17 0.22 -0.71
C ASN A 24 10.62 1.02 -1.94
N LEU A 25 10.08 2.23 -2.13
CA LEU A 25 10.51 3.10 -3.23
C LEU A 25 11.99 3.47 -3.11
N THR A 26 12.48 3.74 -1.90
CA THR A 26 13.90 4.00 -1.65
C THR A 26 14.77 2.80 -2.03
N MET A 27 14.34 1.57 -1.71
CA MET A 27 15.05 0.36 -2.14
C MET A 27 15.12 0.22 -3.67
N VAL A 28 14.02 0.51 -4.39
CA VAL A 28 13.99 0.52 -5.85
C VAL A 28 15.00 1.53 -6.40
N GLN A 29 14.97 2.76 -5.91
CA GLN A 29 15.86 3.84 -6.38
C GLN A 29 17.35 3.53 -6.11
N MET A 30 17.68 2.92 -4.96
CA MET A 30 19.05 2.48 -4.69
C MET A 30 19.50 1.39 -5.66
N GLY A 31 18.63 0.43 -5.99
CA GLY A 31 18.92 -0.60 -6.99
C GLY A 31 19.14 -0.04 -8.39
N GLU A 32 18.30 0.90 -8.82
CA GLU A 32 18.44 1.60 -10.10
C GLU A 32 19.75 2.39 -10.19
N LEU A 33 20.14 3.06 -9.10
CA LEU A 33 21.40 3.79 -9.02
C LEU A 33 22.60 2.84 -9.12
N MET A 34 22.60 1.72 -8.37
CA MET A 34 23.65 0.72 -8.45
C MET A 34 23.78 0.11 -9.85
N SER A 35 22.65 -0.19 -10.49
CA SER A 35 22.59 -0.68 -11.87
C SER A 35 23.20 0.35 -12.83
N SER A 36 22.86 1.63 -12.67
CA SER A 36 23.38 2.72 -13.49
C SER A 36 24.89 2.90 -13.34
N ILE A 37 25.44 2.75 -12.13
CA ILE A 37 26.90 2.76 -11.88
C ILE A 37 27.57 1.61 -12.64
N ALA A 38 27.00 0.41 -12.59
CA ALA A 38 27.54 -0.75 -13.32
C ALA A 38 27.46 -0.54 -14.84
N ALA A 39 26.33 -0.07 -15.35
CA ALA A 39 26.12 0.18 -16.77
C ALA A 39 27.08 1.25 -17.31
N ALA A 40 27.37 2.30 -16.54
CA ALA A 40 28.33 3.33 -16.92
C ALA A 40 29.73 2.78 -17.17
N ARG A 41 30.16 1.75 -16.43
CA ARG A 41 31.46 1.08 -16.66
C ARG A 41 31.49 0.22 -17.93
N LEU A 42 30.32 -0.25 -18.37
CA LEU A 42 30.17 -1.09 -19.57
C LEU A 42 29.88 -0.26 -20.83
N ALA A 43 29.56 1.02 -20.68
CA ALA A 43 29.18 1.89 -21.79
C ALA A 43 30.35 2.10 -22.77
N SER A 44 30.10 1.82 -24.04
CA SER A 44 31.06 2.03 -25.12
C SER A 44 31.39 3.52 -25.27
N GLY A 45 32.66 3.82 -25.55
CA GLY A 45 33.16 5.19 -25.69
C GLY A 45 33.40 5.94 -24.37
N THR A 46 33.10 5.32 -23.21
CA THR A 46 33.51 5.87 -21.91
C THR A 46 34.86 5.30 -21.48
N ARG A 47 35.62 6.06 -20.69
CA ARG A 47 36.91 5.63 -20.09
C ARG A 47 36.81 5.51 -18.57
N PHE A 48 35.68 5.05 -18.05
CA PHE A 48 35.54 4.85 -16.62
C PHE A 48 36.48 3.73 -16.14
N SER A 49 37.14 3.97 -15.00
CA SER A 49 37.87 2.91 -14.30
C SER A 49 36.90 1.79 -13.92
N LEU A 50 37.39 0.54 -13.91
CA LEU A 50 36.63 -0.60 -13.38
C LEU A 50 36.26 -0.41 -11.90
N THR A 51 37.06 0.37 -11.17
CA THR A 51 36.80 0.72 -9.76
C THR A 51 35.87 1.91 -9.58
N ALA A 52 35.50 2.61 -10.66
CA ALA A 52 34.62 3.77 -10.56
C ALA A 52 33.28 3.36 -9.91
N GLY A 53 32.90 4.07 -8.85
CA GLY A 53 31.65 3.84 -8.13
C GLY A 53 31.62 2.59 -7.25
N MET A 54 32.73 1.88 -7.03
CA MET A 54 32.77 0.73 -6.11
C MET A 54 32.44 1.13 -4.67
N ASP A 55 33.11 2.16 -4.12
CA ASP A 55 32.85 2.62 -2.75
C ASP A 55 31.41 3.14 -2.58
N ALA A 56 30.90 3.84 -3.59
CA ALA A 56 29.51 4.29 -3.61
C ALA A 56 28.54 3.09 -3.62
N SER A 57 28.83 2.06 -4.40
CA SER A 57 28.03 0.83 -4.45
C SER A 57 28.05 0.10 -3.11
N GLU A 58 29.19 0.04 -2.42
CA GLU A 58 29.29 -0.56 -1.08
C GLU A 58 28.43 0.21 -0.06
N LYS A 59 28.48 1.55 -0.08
CA LYS A 59 27.61 2.36 0.78
C LYS A 59 26.13 2.19 0.44
N LEU A 60 25.77 2.07 -0.84
CA LEU A 60 24.39 1.79 -1.25
C LEU A 60 23.91 0.41 -0.79
N ILE A 61 24.76 -0.62 -0.83
CA ILE A 61 24.44 -1.95 -0.29
C ILE A 61 24.19 -1.87 1.22
N ALA A 62 25.08 -1.19 1.96
CA ALA A 62 24.91 -1.00 3.40
C ALA A 62 23.62 -0.23 3.73
N ALA A 63 23.32 0.83 2.96
CA ALA A 63 22.09 1.61 3.10
C ALA A 63 20.86 0.76 2.80
N ALA A 64 20.85 0.00 1.70
CA ALA A 64 19.74 -0.90 1.34
C ALA A 64 19.47 -1.97 2.41
N ALA A 65 20.53 -2.55 2.98
CA ALA A 65 20.40 -3.48 4.09
C ALA A 65 19.79 -2.81 5.34
N GLN A 66 20.15 -1.56 5.62
CA GLN A 66 19.55 -0.80 6.73
C GLN A 66 18.09 -0.45 6.44
N THR A 67 17.75 -0.03 5.22
CA THR A 67 16.36 0.25 4.82
C THR A 67 15.48 -0.99 4.95
N ALA A 68 15.98 -2.18 4.60
CA ALA A 68 15.26 -3.44 4.81
C ALA A 68 15.01 -3.76 6.29
N ARG A 69 15.95 -3.43 7.19
CA ARG A 69 15.76 -3.54 8.64
C ARG A 69 14.71 -2.54 9.13
N CYS A 70 14.80 -1.27 8.73
CA CYS A 70 13.81 -0.25 9.06
C CYS A 70 12.42 -0.64 8.56
N TYR A 71 12.29 -1.26 7.38
CA TYR A 71 11.00 -1.75 6.89
C TYR A 71 10.40 -2.79 7.83
N ARG A 72 11.21 -3.74 8.33
CA ARG A 72 10.74 -4.72 9.33
C ARG A 72 10.24 -4.04 10.61
N GLU A 73 11.02 -3.09 11.13
CA GLU A 73 10.66 -2.32 12.32
C GLU A 73 9.35 -1.53 12.12
N VAL A 74 9.13 -0.97 10.93
CA VAL A 74 7.88 -0.26 10.58
C VAL A 74 6.70 -1.21 10.49
N VAL A 75 6.88 -2.41 9.92
CA VAL A 75 5.82 -3.44 9.88
C VAL A 75 5.46 -3.93 11.29
N GLU A 76 6.45 -4.10 12.16
CA GLU A 76 6.23 -4.43 13.57
C GLU A 76 5.48 -3.29 14.30
N ALA A 77 5.85 -2.03 14.05
CA ALA A 77 5.11 -0.88 14.56
C ALA A 77 3.66 -0.84 14.04
N HIS A 78 3.41 -1.20 12.78
CA HIS A 78 2.06 -1.32 12.24
C HIS A 78 1.26 -2.42 12.93
N ALA A 79 1.89 -3.56 13.25
CA ALA A 79 1.23 -4.63 14.02
C ALA A 79 0.80 -4.13 15.42
N HIS A 80 1.67 -3.41 16.13
CA HIS A 80 1.32 -2.80 17.42
C HIS A 80 0.18 -1.78 17.30
N LEU A 81 0.18 -0.93 16.25
CA LEU A 81 -0.95 -0.02 16.00
C LEU A 81 -2.27 -0.75 15.72
N ALA A 82 -2.21 -1.96 15.16
CA ALA A 82 -3.39 -2.79 14.95
C ALA A 82 -3.93 -3.38 16.26
N GLU A 83 -3.06 -3.69 17.21
CA GLU A 83 -3.41 -4.09 18.58
C GLU A 83 -4.03 -2.90 19.35
N ASP A 84 -3.37 -1.73 19.31
CA ASP A 84 -3.84 -0.49 19.95
C ASP A 84 -5.22 -0.04 19.46
N ARG A 85 -5.63 -0.47 18.25
CA ARG A 85 -6.97 -0.23 17.72
C ARG A 85 -8.06 -0.76 18.65
N GLU A 86 -7.81 -1.91 19.30
CA GLU A 86 -8.75 -2.51 20.23
C GLU A 86 -8.87 -1.67 21.50
N ASP A 87 -7.74 -1.25 22.06
CA ASP A 87 -7.66 -0.38 23.25
C ASP A 87 -8.30 1.00 22.99
N ALA A 88 -8.16 1.51 21.78
CA ALA A 88 -8.82 2.74 21.33
C ALA A 88 -10.35 2.58 21.17
N GLY A 89 -10.89 1.37 21.29
CA GLY A 89 -12.31 1.06 21.07
C GLY A 89 -12.73 1.27 19.62
N LEU A 90 -11.81 1.03 18.67
CA LEU A 90 -12.02 1.13 17.23
C LEU A 90 -12.24 -0.24 16.56
N ARG A 91 -12.42 -1.29 17.37
CA ARG A 91 -12.74 -2.63 16.89
C ARG A 91 -14.08 -2.64 16.14
N ALA A 92 -14.09 -3.29 14.98
CA ALA A 92 -15.32 -3.58 14.27
C ALA A 92 -16.12 -4.65 15.03
N VAL A 93 -17.40 -4.38 15.28
CA VAL A 93 -18.37 -5.32 15.85
C VAL A 93 -19.49 -5.51 14.83
N SER A 94 -19.79 -6.76 14.46
CA SER A 94 -21.01 -7.08 13.74
C SER A 94 -22.16 -7.18 14.74
N TRP A 95 -23.32 -6.67 14.34
CA TRP A 95 -24.58 -6.89 15.05
C TRP A 95 -25.52 -7.57 14.05
N GLY A 96 -25.99 -8.78 14.36
CA GLY A 96 -26.95 -9.50 13.51
C GLY A 96 -26.64 -10.97 13.19
N ASP A 97 -25.48 -11.51 13.55
CA ASP A 97 -25.11 -12.91 13.22
C ASP A 97 -25.91 -14.00 13.99
N GLY A 98 -26.78 -13.60 14.93
CA GLY A 98 -27.60 -14.51 15.75
C GLY A 98 -29.11 -14.41 15.52
N LEU A 99 -29.57 -13.55 14.62
CA LEU A 99 -30.97 -13.42 14.23
C LEU A 99 -31.10 -13.77 12.75
N GLU A 100 -32.00 -14.70 12.44
CA GLU A 100 -32.33 -15.06 11.06
C GLU A 100 -32.74 -13.78 10.29
N CYS A 101 -32.12 -13.56 9.12
CA CYS A 101 -32.41 -12.40 8.29
C CYS A 101 -33.93 -12.37 8.04
N PRO A 102 -34.62 -11.25 8.30
CA PRO A 102 -36.06 -11.18 8.07
C PRO A 102 -36.38 -11.60 6.63
N PRO A 103 -37.40 -12.45 6.39
CA PRO A 103 -37.74 -12.86 5.03
C PRO A 103 -38.02 -11.60 4.21
N VAL A 104 -37.36 -11.50 3.05
CA VAL A 104 -37.51 -10.38 2.12
C VAL A 104 -38.96 -10.35 1.63
N GLN A 105 -39.81 -9.55 2.29
CA GLN A 105 -41.14 -9.19 1.80
C GLN A 105 -41.00 -7.92 0.96
N ALA A 106 -40.30 -8.02 -0.16
CA ALA A 106 -40.37 -7.03 -1.21
C ALA A 106 -41.10 -7.68 -2.38
N GLU A 107 -42.43 -7.56 -2.40
CA GLU A 107 -43.16 -7.63 -3.66
C GLU A 107 -42.70 -6.44 -4.50
N LEU A 108 -41.71 -6.68 -5.36
CA LEU A 108 -41.46 -5.81 -6.49
C LEU A 108 -42.71 -5.92 -7.37
N SER A 109 -43.61 -4.94 -7.29
CA SER A 109 -44.55 -4.71 -8.37
C SER A 109 -43.71 -4.56 -9.64
N GLU A 110 -43.87 -5.49 -10.58
CA GLU A 110 -43.15 -5.50 -11.85
C GLU A 110 -43.24 -4.11 -12.49
N PRO A 111 -42.13 -3.43 -12.80
CA PRO A 111 -42.19 -2.29 -13.70
C PRO A 111 -42.59 -2.84 -15.08
N GLU A 112 -43.77 -2.46 -15.53
CA GLU A 112 -44.28 -2.70 -16.88
C GLU A 112 -43.17 -2.38 -17.89
N ALA A 113 -42.66 -3.41 -18.57
CA ALA A 113 -41.55 -3.28 -19.49
C ALA A 113 -42.02 -2.57 -20.78
N VAL A 114 -41.95 -1.24 -20.80
CA VAL A 114 -42.02 -0.48 -22.05
C VAL A 114 -40.67 -0.59 -22.74
N TYR A 115 -40.51 -1.60 -23.59
CA TYR A 115 -39.35 -1.72 -24.46
C TYR A 115 -39.38 -0.61 -25.53
N PRO A 116 -38.34 0.24 -25.68
CA PRO A 116 -38.20 1.05 -26.88
C PRO A 116 -37.90 0.11 -28.08
N ARG A 117 -38.68 0.25 -29.16
CA ARG A 117 -38.49 -0.49 -30.42
C ARG A 117 -37.05 -0.29 -30.93
N ALA A 118 -36.42 -1.40 -31.32
CA ALA A 118 -35.11 -1.41 -31.96
C ALA A 118 -35.09 -0.51 -33.22
N VAL A 119 -34.04 0.31 -33.32
CA VAL A 119 -33.73 1.09 -34.53
C VAL A 119 -33.06 0.14 -35.53
N PRO A 120 -33.56 0.02 -36.77
CA PRO A 120 -32.91 -0.83 -37.76
C PRO A 120 -31.55 -0.22 -38.16
N SER A 121 -30.52 -1.07 -38.18
CA SER A 121 -29.19 -0.74 -38.68
C SER A 121 -29.24 -0.42 -40.18
N ALA A 122 -28.71 0.73 -40.56
CA ALA A 122 -28.36 1.08 -41.94
C ALA A 122 -26.85 1.29 -42.04
#